data_AF-A0A378BF51-F1
#
_entry.id   AF-A0A378BF51-F1
#
_cell.length_a   1.000
_cell.length_b   1.000
_cell.length_c   1.000
_cell.angle_alpha   90.00
_cell.angle_beta   90.00
_cell.angle_gamma   90.00
#
_symmetry.space_group_name_H-M   'P 1'
#
loop_
_entity.id
_entity.type
_entity.pdbx_description
1 polymer ?
#
loop_
_entity_poly.entity_id
_entity_poly.type
_entity_poly.pdbx_seq_one_letter_code
_entity_poly.pdbx_strand_id
1 'polypeptide(L)' 'MTIEDPVEYELEGIGQTQVNAKVEMTFARGLRAILRQDPDVVLVGEIRDGETAQIAFRPR' A
#
# COMPACT_ATOMS: atom_id res chain seq x y z
N MET A 1 -5.20 5.48 -4.26
CA MET A 1 -3.76 5.47 -3.86
C MET A 1 -3.18 4.08 -4.04
N THR A 2 -1.86 3.94 -4.16
CA THR A 2 -1.19 2.64 -4.33
C THR A 2 -0.02 2.44 -3.36
N ILE A 3 0.31 1.17 -3.09
CA ILE A 3 1.58 0.74 -2.45
C ILE A 3 2.21 -0.37 -3.31
N GLU A 4 3.44 -0.15 -3.79
CA GLU A 4 4.11 -0.96 -4.84
C GLU A 4 5.59 -1.23 -4.51
N ASP A 5 6.20 -2.25 -5.12
CA ASP A 5 7.61 -2.65 -4.91
C ASP A 5 8.22 -3.26 -6.19
N PRO A 6 8.83 -2.47 -7.09
CA PRO A 6 8.89 -1.01 -7.12
C PRO A 6 7.65 -0.38 -7.81
N VAL A 7 7.60 0.96 -7.85
CA VAL A 7 6.69 1.67 -8.76
C VAL A 7 7.29 1.62 -10.17
N GLU A 8 6.54 1.07 -11.12
CA GLU A 8 7.03 0.87 -12.50
C GLU A 8 7.11 2.18 -13.29
N TYR A 9 6.09 3.04 -13.17
CA TYR A 9 6.03 4.37 -13.76
C TYR A 9 5.01 5.24 -13.01
N GLU A 10 5.17 6.56 -13.13
CA GLU A 10 4.30 7.53 -12.47
C GLU A 10 2.97 7.68 -13.21
N LEU A 11 1.87 7.62 -12.46
CA LEU A 11 0.50 7.85 -12.91
C LEU A 11 0.04 9.21 -12.41
N GLU A 12 -0.18 10.14 -13.34
CA GLU A 12 -0.64 11.48 -13.01
C GLU A 12 -1.98 11.42 -12.25
N GLY A 13 -2.05 12.16 -11.13
CA GLY A 13 -3.24 12.22 -10.28
C GLY A 13 -3.41 11.04 -9.32
N ILE A 14 -2.52 10.04 -9.33
CA ILE A 14 -2.57 8.91 -8.39
C ILE A 14 -1.41 8.99 -7.39
N GLY A 15 -1.75 9.08 -6.10
CA GLY A 15 -0.74 8.95 -5.04
C GLY A 15 -0.18 7.54 -4.99
N GLN A 16 1.06 7.36 -5.46
CA GLN A 16 1.78 6.08 -5.48
C GLN A 16 2.87 6.06 -4.39
N THR A 17 2.83 5.05 -3.52
CA THR A 17 3.83 4.85 -2.47
C THR A 17 4.70 3.65 -2.82
N GLN A 18 6.02 3.77 -2.69
CA GLN A 18 6.93 2.65 -2.86
C GLN A 18 7.34 2.05 -1.52
N VAL A 19 7.42 0.71 -1.46
CA VAL A 19 8.08 -0.02 -0.37
C VAL A 19 9.53 0.43 -0.25
N ASN A 20 10.00 0.59 0.98
CA ASN A 20 11.34 1.06 1.26
C ASN A 20 11.91 0.39 2.51
N ALA A 21 12.75 -0.62 2.30
CA ALA A 21 13.39 -1.38 3.36
C ALA A 21 14.28 -0.51 4.28
N LYS A 22 14.88 0.58 3.77
CA LYS A 22 15.78 1.44 4.55
C LYS A 22 15.07 2.18 5.69
N VAL A 23 13.76 2.38 5.56
CA VAL A 23 12.92 3.04 6.56
C VAL A 23 11.84 2.10 7.10
N GLU A 24 11.97 0.80 6.83
CA GLU A 24 11.02 -0.25 7.20
C GLU A 24 9.58 0.05 6.72
N MET A 25 9.46 0.64 5.52
CA MET A 25 8.17 0.82 4.85
C MET A 25 7.83 -0.46 4.09
N THR A 26 7.04 -1.33 4.72
CA THR A 26 6.54 -2.59 4.14
C THR A 26 5.15 -2.42 3.52
N PHE A 27 4.66 -3.42 2.78
CA PHE A 27 3.26 -3.45 2.30
C PHE A 27 2.26 -3.26 3.44
N ALA A 28 2.39 -4.02 4.52
CA ALA A 28 1.51 -3.91 5.69
C ALA A 28 1.53 -2.49 6.32
N ARG A 29 2.71 -1.90 6.48
CA ARG A 29 2.84 -0.55 7.06
C ARG A 29 2.30 0.52 6.13
N GLY A 30 2.62 0.43 4.84
CA GLY A 30 2.16 1.35 3.80
C GLY A 30 0.64 1.31 3.64
N LEU A 31 0.06 0.11 3.55
CA LEU A 31 -1.39 -0.09 3.46
C LEU A 31 -2.12 0.49 4.68
N ARG A 32 -1.63 0.27 5.91
CA ARG A 32 -2.19 0.91 7.11
C ARG A 32 -2.12 2.43 7.04
N ALA A 33 -1.04 2.99 6.50
CA ALA A 33 -0.88 4.43 6.36
C ALA A 33 -1.86 5.02 5.34
N ILE A 34 -2.01 4.37 4.18
CA ILE A 34 -2.94 4.75 3.13
C ILE A 34 -4.38 4.72 3.65
N LEU A 35 -4.80 3.68 4.37
CA LEU A 35 -6.17 3.59 4.90
C LEU A 35 -6.54 4.75 5.85
N ARG A 36 -5.57 5.36 6.55
CA ARG A 36 -5.83 6.54 7.40
C ARG A 36 -6.07 7.82 6.61
N GLN A 37 -5.78 7.84 5.32
CA GLN A 37 -6.06 8.98 4.44
C GLN A 37 -7.49 8.96 3.87
N ASP A 38 -8.32 8.04 4.36
CA ASP A 38 -9.69 7.82 3.90
C ASP A 38 -9.84 7.63 2.37
N PRO A 39 -9.08 6.71 1.75
CA PRO A 39 -9.12 6.51 0.31
C PRO A 39 -10.37 5.74 -0.11
N ASP A 40 -10.96 6.14 -1.25
CA ASP A 40 -12.04 5.37 -1.88
C ASP A 40 -11.56 4.03 -2.44
N VAL A 41 -10.39 4.05 -3.09
CA VAL A 41 -9.79 2.87 -3.74
C VAL A 41 -8.30 2.80 -3.42
N VAL A 42 -7.86 1.60 -3.03
CA VAL A 42 -6.46 1.27 -2.75
C VAL A 42 -6.01 0.13 -3.65
N LEU A 43 -4.87 0.32 -4.32
CA LEU A 43 -4.14 -0.75 -5.01
C LEU A 43 -2.97 -1.20 -4.14
N VAL A 44 -2.85 -2.50 -3.93
CA VAL A 44 -1.70 -3.13 -3.27
C VAL A 44 -1.01 -3.96 -4.34
N GLY A 45 0.27 -3.70 -4.60
CA GLY A 45 1.01 -4.40 -5.67
C GLY A 45 0.88 -5.91 -5.56
N GLU A 46 0.96 -6.44 -4.35
CA GLU A 46 0.68 -7.85 -4.04
C GLU A 46 0.49 -8.09 -2.54
N ILE A 47 -0.06 -9.26 -2.19
CA ILE A 47 -0.25 -9.71 -0.81
C ILE A 47 0.62 -10.96 -0.60
N ARG A 48 1.81 -10.78 0.00
CA ARG A 48 2.79 -11.86 0.22
C ARG A 48 2.63 -12.56 1.57
N ASP A 49 1.96 -11.93 2.53
CA ASP A 49 1.92 -12.35 3.91
C ASP A 49 0.53 -12.16 4.54
N GLY A 50 0.31 -12.89 5.64
CA GLY A 50 -0.97 -12.85 6.35
C GLY A 50 -1.25 -11.51 7.03
N GLU A 51 -0.24 -10.72 7.39
CA GLU A 51 -0.44 -9.42 8.00
C GLU A 51 -1.05 -8.43 6.99
N THR A 52 -0.44 -8.35 5.80
CA THR A 52 -0.93 -7.56 4.66
C THR A 52 -2.34 -8.00 4.27
N ALA A 53 -2.60 -9.31 4.17
CA ALA A 53 -3.93 -9.85 3.88
C ALA A 53 -4.97 -9.44 4.95
N GLN A 54 -4.62 -9.57 6.23
CA GLN A 54 -5.48 -9.18 7.34
C GLN A 54 -5.77 -7.68 7.42
N ILE A 55 -4.96 -6.83 6.79
CA ILE A 55 -5.27 -5.41 6.69
C ILE A 55 -6.21 -5.17 5.50
N ALA A 56 -5.92 -5.79 4.34
CA ALA A 56 -6.69 -5.61 3.11
C ALA A 56 -8.13 -6.11 3.22
N PHE A 57 -8.36 -7.24 3.89
CA PHE A 57 -9.68 -7.87 3.99
C PHE A 57 -10.44 -7.54 5.27
N ARG A 58 -9.88 -6.71 6.15
CA ARG A 58 -10.58 -6.32 7.38
C ARG A 58 -11.74 -5.41 7.02
N PRO A 59 -12.99 -5.78 7.36
CA PRO A 59 -14.08 -4.84 7.25
C PRO A 59 -13.77 -3.66 8.18
N ARG A 60 -13.87 -2.44 7.63
CA ARG A 60 -13.84 -1.21 8.42
C ARG A 60 -14.94 -1.22 9.47
#